data_AF-A0A5C7WF01-F1
#
_entry.id   AF-A0A5C7WF01-F1
#
_cell.length_a   1.000
_cell.length_b   1.000
_cell.length_c   1.000
_cell.angle_alpha   90.00
_cell.angle_beta   90.00
_cell.angle_gamma   90.00
#
_symmetry.space_group_name_H-M   'P 1'
#
loop_
_entity.id
_entity.type
_entity.pdbx_description
1 polymer ?
#
loop_
_entity_poly.entity_id
_entity_poly.type
_entity_poly.pdbx_seq_one_letter_code
_entity_poly.pdbx_strand_id
1 'polypeptide(L)'
;RKRWRVIERGVSEALVRLKDATGECLINPKGAEVRQSTRQVWSGSERHPRGLSEGVGLLGMLFSAGSQYRYTEERLHVGQPLYAIGDFRTQGGTEAFDLTLAQGAVVREWKSDFAGMLQRFDSNGDGQLDPAEWERMRESARVEAQRRQVGRGEVPVHHQLRKPGEAYPFILSNHGEDELARGFYWQAAGGALLCLLGALASAWLVGNVLLPGLVAG
;
A
#
# COMPACT_ATOMS: atom_id res chain seq x y z
N ARG A 1 -25.48 -34.68 3.90
CA ARG A 1 -25.19 -33.23 4.03
C ARG A 1 -23.99 -32.91 3.14
N LYS A 2 -24.11 -32.04 2.13
CA LYS A 2 -22.95 -31.60 1.34
C LYS A 2 -22.13 -30.61 2.18
N ARG A 3 -20.84 -30.89 2.41
CA ARG A 3 -19.92 -30.03 3.17
C ARG A 3 -18.84 -29.53 2.20
N TRP A 4 -18.68 -28.22 2.10
CA TRP A 4 -17.58 -27.63 1.35
C TRP A 4 -16.27 -27.82 2.11
N ARG A 5 -15.20 -28.14 1.38
CA ARG A 5 -13.84 -28.25 1.89
C ARG A 5 -12.96 -27.31 1.08
N VAL A 6 -12.12 -26.53 1.77
CA VAL A 6 -11.10 -25.71 1.09
C VAL A 6 -10.06 -26.65 0.52
N ILE A 7 -9.87 -26.58 -0.79
CA ILE A 7 -8.90 -27.40 -1.51
C ILE A 7 -7.57 -26.66 -1.58
N GLU A 8 -7.61 -25.39 -1.98
CA GLU A 8 -6.45 -24.52 -2.20
C GLU A 8 -6.75 -23.10 -1.71
N ARG A 9 -5.70 -22.40 -1.29
CA ARG A 9 -5.72 -20.98 -0.90
C ARG A 9 -4.35 -20.38 -1.21
N GLY A 10 -4.32 -19.17 -1.75
CA GLY A 10 -3.11 -18.40 -1.99
C GLY A 10 -3.34 -16.92 -1.76
N VAL A 11 -2.24 -16.17 -1.66
CA VAL A 11 -2.22 -14.71 -1.59
C VAL A 11 -1.13 -14.23 -2.54
N SER A 12 -1.34 -13.11 -3.21
CA SER A 12 -0.31 -12.50 -4.05
C SER A 12 0.82 -11.91 -3.21
N GLU A 13 2.06 -12.17 -3.60
CA GLU A 13 3.26 -11.57 -2.99
C GLU A 13 3.79 -10.37 -3.80
N ALA A 14 3.09 -9.96 -4.85
CA ALA A 14 3.51 -8.86 -5.72
C ALA A 14 3.55 -7.52 -4.96
N LEU A 15 4.57 -6.71 -5.24
CA LEU A 15 4.68 -5.36 -4.70
C LEU A 15 3.54 -4.49 -5.24
N VAL A 16 3.00 -3.64 -4.37
CA VAL A 16 1.94 -2.69 -4.70
C VAL A 16 2.55 -1.30 -4.78
N ARG A 17 2.32 -0.59 -5.89
CA ARG A 17 2.74 0.81 -6.02
C ARG A 17 1.56 1.72 -5.70
N LEU A 18 1.72 2.56 -4.69
CA LEU A 18 0.80 3.64 -4.35
C LEU A 18 1.35 4.95 -4.91
N LYS A 19 0.52 5.69 -5.63
CA LYS A 19 0.84 7.01 -6.14
C LYS A 19 -0.25 7.98 -5.75
N ASP A 20 0.13 9.05 -5.08
CA ASP A 20 -0.76 10.13 -4.70
C ASP A 20 -0.19 11.48 -5.15
N ALA A 21 -0.75 12.58 -4.64
CA ALA A 21 -0.27 13.93 -4.94
C ALA A 21 1.12 14.24 -4.34
N THR A 22 1.57 13.46 -3.35
CA THR A 22 2.82 13.68 -2.63
C THR A 22 3.99 12.90 -3.21
N GLY A 23 3.72 11.77 -3.87
CA GLY A 23 4.76 11.00 -4.55
C GLY A 23 4.38 9.56 -4.84
N GLU A 24 5.41 8.71 -4.99
CA GLU A 24 5.26 7.28 -5.22
C GLU A 24 5.84 6.49 -4.04
N CYS A 25 5.08 5.53 -3.53
CA CYS A 25 5.49 4.62 -2.46
C CYS A 25 5.33 3.16 -2.90
N LEU A 26 6.37 2.36 -2.67
CA LEU A 26 6.34 0.91 -2.88
C LEU A 26 5.97 0.20 -1.59
N ILE A 27 4.88 -0.56 -1.63
CA ILE A 27 4.36 -1.30 -0.49
C ILE A 27 4.66 -2.78 -0.69
N ASN A 28 5.31 -3.38 0.31
CA ASN A 28 5.50 -4.83 0.37
C ASN A 28 4.36 -5.47 1.18
N PRO A 29 3.40 -6.20 0.57
CA PRO A 29 2.25 -6.75 1.29
C PRO A 29 2.59 -7.92 2.22
N LYS A 30 3.83 -8.38 2.24
CA LYS A 30 4.24 -9.53 3.04
C LYS A 30 4.04 -9.27 4.53
N GLY A 31 3.15 -10.06 5.13
CA GLY A 31 2.81 -9.95 6.55
C GLY A 31 1.85 -8.81 6.89
N ALA A 32 1.23 -8.19 5.89
CA ALA A 32 0.13 -7.26 6.08
C ALA A 32 -1.17 -8.00 6.38
N GLU A 33 -2.00 -7.43 7.26
CA GLU A 33 -3.42 -7.74 7.32
C GLU A 33 -4.12 -6.98 6.19
N VAL A 34 -4.64 -7.71 5.20
CA VAL A 34 -5.33 -7.11 4.06
C VAL A 34 -6.83 -7.18 4.28
N ARG A 35 -7.50 -6.02 4.20
CA ARG A 35 -8.96 -5.86 4.28
C ARG A 35 -9.50 -5.32 2.96
N GLN A 36 -9.99 -6.23 2.13
CA GLN A 36 -10.52 -5.92 0.80
C GLN A 36 -12.02 -5.59 0.88
N SER A 37 -12.45 -4.60 0.09
CA SER A 37 -13.87 -4.31 -0.15
C SER A 37 -14.46 -5.20 -1.25
N THR A 38 -13.66 -5.57 -2.25
CA THR A 38 -14.11 -6.33 -3.41
C THR A 38 -13.90 -7.83 -3.21
N ARG A 39 -14.99 -8.59 -3.16
CA ARG A 39 -15.00 -10.05 -3.08
C ARG A 39 -15.89 -10.63 -4.16
N GLN A 40 -15.32 -11.46 -5.01
CA GLN A 40 -16.06 -12.18 -6.04
C GLN A 40 -16.10 -13.67 -5.73
N VAL A 41 -17.29 -14.27 -5.90
CA VAL A 41 -17.51 -15.70 -5.69
C VAL A 41 -18.16 -16.25 -6.95
N TRP A 42 -17.58 -17.30 -7.52
CA TRP A 42 -18.14 -18.01 -8.66
C TRP A 42 -17.93 -19.52 -8.50
N SER A 43 -18.61 -20.31 -9.32
CA SER A 43 -18.48 -21.76 -9.31
C SER A 43 -18.08 -22.28 -10.69
N GLY A 44 -17.45 -23.45 -10.72
CA GLY A 44 -16.95 -24.06 -11.95
C GLY A 44 -16.78 -25.57 -11.84
N SER A 45 -16.44 -26.18 -12.98
CA SER A 45 -16.24 -27.62 -13.13
C SER A 45 -14.78 -28.06 -12.95
N GLU A 46 -13.82 -27.15 -13.15
CA GLU A 46 -12.38 -27.45 -13.12
C GLU A 46 -11.75 -27.11 -11.77
N ARG A 47 -10.55 -27.61 -11.48
CA ARG A 47 -9.82 -27.18 -10.27
C ARG A 47 -9.20 -25.79 -10.42
N HIS A 48 -8.65 -25.49 -11.59
CA HIS A 48 -8.01 -24.21 -11.90
C HIS A 48 -8.77 -23.52 -13.04
N PRO A 49 -9.53 -22.45 -12.76
CA PRO A 49 -10.26 -21.77 -13.82
C PRO A 49 -9.28 -21.07 -14.77
N ARG A 50 -9.42 -21.29 -16.08
CA ARG A 50 -8.55 -20.69 -17.13
C ARG A 50 -8.86 -19.21 -17.42
N GLY A 51 -9.74 -18.59 -16.66
CA GLY A 51 -10.15 -17.19 -16.75
C GLY A 51 -11.34 -16.92 -15.85
N LEU A 52 -11.64 -15.65 -15.57
CA LEU A 52 -12.97 -15.31 -15.03
C LEU A 52 -13.97 -15.72 -16.10
N SER A 53 -14.88 -16.63 -15.77
CA SER A 53 -16.07 -16.83 -16.60
C SER A 53 -16.86 -15.52 -16.54
N GLU A 54 -16.62 -14.61 -17.49
CA GLU A 54 -17.46 -13.46 -17.79
C GLU A 54 -18.82 -13.98 -18.23
N GLY A 55 -19.68 -14.26 -17.26
CA GLY A 55 -21.00 -14.85 -17.46
C GLY A 55 -21.87 -14.60 -16.24
N VAL A 56 -21.87 -13.36 -15.75
CA VAL A 56 -22.69 -12.93 -14.62
C VAL A 56 -24.10 -12.65 -15.13
N GLY A 57 -24.93 -13.68 -15.14
CA GLY A 57 -26.35 -13.58 -15.48
C GLY A 57 -27.10 -14.86 -15.09
N LEU A 58 -28.43 -14.81 -15.16
CA LEU A 58 -29.36 -15.93 -14.88
C LEU A 58 -28.96 -17.25 -15.58
N LEU A 59 -28.30 -17.17 -16.74
CA LEU A 59 -27.77 -18.32 -17.48
C LEU A 59 -26.62 -19.04 -16.75
N GLY A 60 -25.68 -18.30 -16.14
CA GLY A 60 -24.59 -18.92 -15.37
C GLY A 60 -25.10 -19.75 -14.18
N MET A 61 -26.19 -19.29 -13.54
CA MET A 61 -26.81 -19.97 -12.40
C MET A 61 -27.45 -21.33 -12.80
N LEU A 62 -27.93 -21.45 -14.04
CA LEU A 62 -28.45 -22.71 -14.62
C LEU A 62 -27.32 -23.70 -14.94
N PHE A 63 -26.17 -23.24 -15.46
CA PHE A 63 -25.02 -24.10 -15.75
C PHE A 63 -24.22 -24.48 -14.49
N SER A 64 -24.35 -23.73 -13.39
CA SER A 64 -23.73 -24.03 -12.10
C SER A 64 -24.34 -25.23 -11.36
N ALA A 65 -25.49 -25.76 -11.80
CA ALA A 65 -26.18 -26.89 -11.15
C ALA A 65 -25.35 -28.19 -11.06
N GLY A 66 -24.31 -28.34 -11.90
CA GLY A 66 -23.33 -29.43 -11.87
C GLY A 66 -21.93 -29.05 -11.37
N SER A 67 -21.72 -27.81 -10.94
CA SER A 67 -20.40 -27.31 -10.53
C SER A 67 -19.94 -27.96 -9.21
N GLN A 68 -18.73 -28.52 -9.21
CA GLN A 68 -18.14 -29.20 -8.04
C GLN A 68 -17.17 -28.29 -7.28
N TYR A 69 -16.78 -27.17 -7.88
CA TYR A 69 -15.82 -26.23 -7.32
C TYR A 69 -16.46 -24.85 -7.12
N ARG A 70 -16.11 -24.22 -6.00
CA ARG A 70 -16.44 -22.84 -5.68
C ARG A 70 -15.14 -22.08 -5.48
N TYR A 71 -14.97 -20.98 -6.20
CA TYR A 71 -13.83 -20.09 -6.05
C TYR A 71 -14.26 -18.83 -5.33
N THR A 72 -13.31 -18.23 -4.62
CA THR A 72 -13.48 -16.95 -3.95
C THR A 72 -12.21 -16.17 -4.17
N GLU A 73 -12.37 -14.95 -4.65
CA GLU A 73 -11.25 -14.07 -4.93
C GLU A 73 -11.51 -12.69 -4.35
N GLU A 74 -10.50 -12.18 -3.66
CA GLU A 74 -10.50 -10.88 -3.02
C GLU A 74 -9.37 -10.08 -3.65
N ARG A 75 -9.71 -8.93 -4.24
CA ARG A 75 -8.79 -8.15 -5.08
C ARG A 75 -8.73 -6.70 -4.63
N LEU A 76 -7.55 -6.11 -4.81
CA LEU A 76 -7.34 -4.67 -4.80
C LEU A 76 -7.29 -4.23 -6.26
N HIS A 77 -8.21 -3.35 -6.68
CA HIS A 77 -8.18 -2.83 -8.05
C HIS A 77 -7.37 -1.54 -8.14
N VAL A 78 -6.75 -1.35 -9.30
CA VAL A 78 -6.08 -0.09 -9.63
C VAL A 78 -7.12 1.03 -9.68
N GLY A 79 -6.81 2.17 -9.06
CA GLY A 79 -7.68 3.35 -9.00
C GLY A 79 -8.66 3.37 -7.83
N GLN A 80 -8.70 2.32 -6.99
CA GLN A 80 -9.46 2.35 -5.74
C GLN A 80 -8.63 2.95 -4.59
N PRO A 81 -9.27 3.61 -3.61
CA PRO A 81 -8.58 4.22 -2.48
C PRO A 81 -7.92 3.14 -1.60
N LEU A 82 -6.61 3.24 -1.41
CA LEU A 82 -5.86 2.30 -0.57
C LEU A 82 -5.37 3.00 0.69
N TYR A 83 -5.91 2.59 1.84
CA TYR A 83 -5.37 2.91 3.15
C TYR A 83 -4.26 1.91 3.50
N ALA A 84 -3.10 2.41 3.88
CA ALA A 84 -1.96 1.59 4.26
C ALA A 84 -1.26 2.18 5.49
N ILE A 85 -0.99 1.35 6.49
CA ILE A 85 -0.23 1.72 7.70
C ILE A 85 0.85 0.68 7.95
N GLY A 86 2.07 1.13 8.27
CA GLY A 86 3.24 0.28 8.48
C GLY A 86 4.51 1.09 8.76
N ASP A 87 5.68 0.45 8.65
CA ASP A 87 6.98 1.12 8.74
C ASP A 87 7.30 1.80 7.41
N PHE A 88 7.14 3.12 7.36
CA PHE A 88 7.47 3.94 6.20
C PHE A 88 8.94 4.36 6.28
N ARG A 89 9.72 4.00 5.27
CA ARG A 89 11.11 4.43 5.14
C ARG A 89 11.37 5.04 3.79
N THR A 90 12.02 6.19 3.83
CA THR A 90 12.59 6.82 2.65
C THR A 90 14.01 6.32 2.48
N GLN A 91 14.31 5.71 1.33
CA GLN A 91 15.66 5.31 0.96
C GLN A 91 16.13 6.19 -0.19
N GLY A 92 17.27 6.85 -0.02
CA GLY A 92 17.72 7.91 -0.92
C GLY A 92 17.39 9.30 -0.36
N GLY A 93 18.18 10.29 -0.75
CA GLY A 93 18.21 11.61 -0.12
C GLY A 93 19.24 11.72 1.02
N THR A 94 19.36 12.91 1.59
CA THR A 94 20.46 13.46 2.42
C THR A 94 20.95 12.56 3.56
N GLU A 95 20.12 11.65 4.08
CA GLU A 95 20.45 10.74 5.18
C GLU A 95 21.29 9.51 4.78
N ALA A 96 21.35 9.17 3.48
CA ALA A 96 22.23 8.12 2.97
C ALA A 96 23.64 8.62 2.58
N PHE A 97 23.94 9.90 2.79
CA PHE A 97 25.18 10.55 2.37
C PHE A 97 26.13 10.81 3.54
N ASP A 98 26.51 9.75 4.26
CA ASP A 98 27.61 9.85 5.22
C ASP A 98 28.95 9.95 4.44
N LEU A 99 29.46 11.17 4.30
CA LEU A 99 30.74 11.47 3.69
C LEU A 99 31.88 10.64 4.32
N THR A 100 31.77 10.32 5.61
CA THR A 100 32.75 9.53 6.37
C THR A 100 32.78 8.07 5.91
N LEU A 101 31.62 7.46 5.68
CA LEU A 101 31.53 6.11 5.11
C LEU A 101 32.05 6.07 3.67
N ALA A 102 31.76 7.10 2.88
CA ALA A 102 32.24 7.24 1.51
C ALA A 102 33.77 7.39 1.45
N GLN A 103 34.35 8.25 2.31
CA GLN A 103 35.80 8.41 2.46
C GLN A 103 36.46 7.08 2.88
N GLY A 104 35.88 6.36 3.84
CA GLY A 104 36.38 5.05 4.28
C GLY A 104 36.38 4.00 3.16
N ALA A 105 35.41 4.04 2.24
CA ALA A 105 35.40 3.15 1.07
C ALA A 105 36.54 3.45 0.10
N VAL A 106 36.80 4.74 -0.19
CA VAL A 106 37.93 5.17 -1.03
C VAL A 106 39.26 4.75 -0.42
N VAL A 107 39.44 4.93 0.89
CA VAL A 107 40.66 4.50 1.59
C VAL A 107 40.84 2.99 1.54
N ARG A 108 39.78 2.19 1.69
CA ARG A 108 39.86 0.72 1.56
C ARG A 108 40.27 0.29 0.16
N GLU A 109 39.73 0.94 -0.86
CA GLU A 109 40.08 0.69 -2.26
C GLU A 109 41.56 1.01 -2.51
N TRP A 110 42.07 2.15 -2.05
CA TRP A 110 43.49 2.48 -2.17
C TRP A 110 44.39 1.55 -1.36
N LYS A 111 43.96 1.11 -0.17
CA LYS A 111 44.70 0.10 0.60
C LYS A 111 44.76 -1.26 -0.09
N SER A 112 43.78 -1.59 -0.94
CA SER A 112 43.82 -2.83 -1.73
C SER A 112 44.89 -2.78 -2.85
N ASP A 113 45.23 -1.58 -3.32
CA ASP A 113 46.37 -1.31 -4.21
C ASP A 113 47.48 -0.57 -3.43
N PHE A 114 48.09 -1.28 -2.48
CA PHE A 114 49.08 -0.70 -1.57
C PHE A 114 50.29 -0.09 -2.31
N ALA A 115 50.75 -0.73 -3.38
CA ALA A 115 51.89 -0.26 -4.16
C ALA A 115 51.58 1.05 -4.92
N GLY A 116 50.42 1.12 -5.58
CA GLY A 116 49.98 2.35 -6.25
C GLY A 116 49.64 3.48 -5.26
N MET A 117 49.16 3.14 -4.06
CA MET A 117 48.92 4.11 -3.00
C MET A 117 50.22 4.70 -2.46
N LEU A 118 51.23 3.87 -2.18
CA LEU A 118 52.53 4.32 -1.70
C LEU A 118 53.16 5.31 -2.68
N GLN A 119 53.25 4.95 -3.96
CA GLN A 119 53.85 5.80 -4.99
C GLN A 119 53.20 7.20 -5.09
N ARG A 120 51.93 7.33 -4.71
CA ARG A 120 51.17 8.58 -4.80
C ARG A 120 51.31 9.48 -3.57
N PHE A 121 51.57 8.91 -2.40
CA PHE A 121 51.52 9.64 -1.12
C PHE A 121 52.83 9.62 -0.34
N ASP A 122 53.65 8.58 -0.49
CA ASP A 122 55.00 8.47 0.04
C ASP A 122 55.92 9.46 -0.70
N SER A 123 56.23 10.56 -0.04
CA SER A 123 57.05 11.64 -0.59
C SER A 123 58.52 11.50 -0.22
N ASN A 124 58.82 10.75 0.84
CA ASN A 124 60.18 10.57 1.36
C ASN A 124 60.84 9.27 0.86
N GLY A 125 60.06 8.37 0.25
CA GLY A 125 60.50 7.12 -0.37
C GLY A 125 60.90 6.04 0.64
N ASP A 126 60.43 6.12 1.89
CA ASP A 126 60.82 5.20 2.97
C ASP A 126 60.00 3.90 3.02
N GLY A 127 58.99 3.77 2.16
CA GLY A 127 58.14 2.59 2.08
C GLY A 127 57.06 2.52 3.17
N GLN A 128 56.90 3.58 3.97
CA GLN A 128 55.86 3.75 4.97
C GLN A 128 55.16 5.10 4.75
N LEU A 129 54.03 5.31 5.44
CA LEU A 129 53.33 6.59 5.40
C LEU A 129 53.44 7.23 6.78
N ASP A 130 54.07 8.40 6.83
CA ASP A 130 54.15 9.20 8.05
C ASP A 130 52.80 9.87 8.39
N PRO A 131 52.63 10.44 9.59
CA PRO A 131 51.36 11.08 9.97
C PRO A 131 50.90 12.21 9.03
N ALA A 132 51.81 12.96 8.42
CA ALA A 132 51.49 14.04 7.51
C ALA A 132 51.08 13.52 6.11
N GLU A 133 51.71 12.44 5.65
CA GLU A 133 51.33 11.70 4.45
C GLU A 133 49.96 11.03 4.60
N TRP A 134 49.67 10.47 5.79
CA TRP A 134 48.35 9.95 6.12
C TRP A 134 47.26 11.03 6.08
N GLU A 135 47.56 12.25 6.55
CA GLU A 135 46.60 13.36 6.50
C GLU A 135 46.33 13.80 5.06
N ARG A 136 47.39 13.92 4.23
CA ARG A 136 47.27 14.20 2.79
C ARG A 136 46.46 13.14 2.05
N MET A 137 46.67 11.86 2.38
CA MET A 137 45.90 10.75 1.84
C MET A 137 44.44 10.83 2.27
N ARG A 138 44.15 11.12 3.55
CA ARG A 138 42.78 11.27 4.05
C ARG A 138 42.06 12.43 3.38
N GLU A 139 42.71 13.57 3.19
CA GLU A 139 42.11 14.72 2.51
C GLU A 139 41.86 14.44 1.02
N SER A 140 42.80 13.79 0.35
CA SER A 140 42.61 13.34 -1.04
C SER A 140 41.46 12.35 -1.17
N ALA A 141 41.32 11.43 -0.22
CA ALA A 141 40.21 10.47 -0.17
C ALA A 141 38.87 11.18 0.05
N ARG A 142 38.85 12.26 0.84
CA ARG A 142 37.65 13.10 1.06
C ARG A 142 37.22 13.80 -0.22
N VAL A 143 38.17 14.43 -0.92
CA VAL A 143 37.92 15.11 -2.22
C VAL A 143 37.44 14.11 -3.29
N GLU A 144 38.09 12.94 -3.37
CA GLU A 144 37.69 11.89 -4.32
C GLU A 144 36.30 11.32 -3.97
N ALA A 145 36.00 11.11 -2.69
CA ALA A 145 34.67 10.71 -2.24
C ALA A 145 33.61 11.74 -2.65
N GLN A 146 33.89 13.03 -2.45
CA GLN A 146 32.99 14.12 -2.86
C GLN A 146 32.82 14.18 -4.39
N ARG A 147 33.89 13.96 -5.16
CA ARG A 147 33.81 13.93 -6.63
C ARG A 147 32.97 12.76 -7.14
N ARG A 148 33.15 11.58 -6.57
CA ARG A 148 32.33 10.38 -6.86
C ARG A 148 30.87 10.58 -6.45
N GLN A 149 30.61 11.37 -5.42
CA GLN A 149 29.25 11.75 -5.03
C GLN A 149 28.56 12.61 -6.09
N VAL A 150 29.25 13.65 -6.60
CA VAL A 150 28.70 14.50 -7.67
C VAL A 150 28.43 13.70 -8.95
N GLY A 151 29.30 12.75 -9.29
CA GLY A 151 29.15 11.91 -10.48
C GLY A 151 28.10 10.80 -10.38
N ARG A 152 27.65 10.42 -9.18
CA ARG A 152 26.67 9.34 -8.98
C ARG A 152 25.21 9.78 -9.15
N GLY A 153 24.95 11.08 -9.29
CA GLY A 153 23.59 11.60 -9.42
C GLY A 153 22.76 11.40 -8.15
N GLU A 154 21.69 12.18 -8.03
CA GLU A 154 20.66 11.97 -7.02
C GLU A 154 20.15 10.52 -7.13
N VAL A 155 20.58 9.63 -6.23
CA VAL A 155 19.95 8.31 -6.12
C VAL A 155 18.47 8.60 -5.88
N PRO A 156 17.56 8.12 -6.77
CA PRO A 156 16.17 8.50 -6.69
C PRO A 156 15.65 8.13 -5.31
N VAL A 157 15.02 9.11 -4.66
CA VAL A 157 14.38 8.91 -3.38
C VAL A 157 13.24 7.92 -3.59
N HIS A 158 13.37 6.72 -3.02
CA HIS A 158 12.36 5.68 -3.08
C HIS A 158 11.73 5.49 -1.71
N HIS A 159 10.44 5.79 -1.62
CA HIS A 159 9.64 5.54 -0.44
C HIS A 159 9.19 4.07 -0.41
N GLN A 160 9.38 3.40 0.72
CA GLN A 160 8.97 2.02 0.93
C GLN A 160 8.17 1.88 2.21
N LEU A 161 7.04 1.16 2.13
CA LEU A 161 6.24 0.75 3.28
C LEU A 161 6.38 -0.75 3.50
N ARG A 162 6.78 -1.15 4.71
CA ARG A 162 6.99 -2.56 5.07
C ARG A 162 6.38 -2.91 6.42
N LYS A 163 6.36 -4.22 6.71
CA LYS A 163 6.03 -4.71 8.06
C LYS A 163 7.01 -4.13 9.09
N PRO A 164 6.53 -3.51 10.18
CA PRO A 164 7.37 -3.05 11.27
C PRO A 164 7.98 -4.23 12.04
N GLY A 165 9.14 -4.00 12.67
CA GLY A 165 9.86 -5.02 13.44
C GLY A 165 9.24 -5.33 14.82
N GLU A 166 8.51 -4.38 15.39
CA GLU A 166 7.75 -4.53 16.65
C GLU A 166 6.28 -4.87 16.38
N ALA A 167 5.49 -5.15 17.44
CA ALA A 167 4.07 -5.56 17.40
C ALA A 167 3.11 -4.46 16.91
N TYR A 168 3.56 -3.58 16.02
CA TYR A 168 2.71 -2.58 15.39
C TYR A 168 1.88 -3.21 14.26
N PRO A 169 0.64 -2.74 14.08
CA PRO A 169 -0.23 -3.23 13.04
C PRO A 169 0.34 -2.85 11.66
N PHE A 170 0.34 -3.83 10.75
CA PHE A 170 0.63 -3.61 9.33
C PHE A 170 -0.63 -3.93 8.55
N ILE A 171 -1.39 -2.90 8.14
CA ILE A 171 -2.74 -3.07 7.59
C ILE A 171 -2.82 -2.41 6.21
N LEU A 172 -3.41 -3.13 5.26
CA LEU A 172 -3.78 -2.63 3.93
C LEU A 172 -5.30 -2.74 3.80
N SER A 173 -6.00 -1.63 3.64
CA SER A 173 -7.46 -1.59 3.55
C SER A 173 -7.92 -0.80 2.33
N ASN A 174 -8.90 -1.35 1.62
CA ASN A 174 -9.60 -0.65 0.54
C ASN A 174 -11.06 -0.36 0.91
N HIS A 175 -11.35 -0.32 2.22
CA HIS A 175 -12.57 0.32 2.71
C HIS A 175 -12.34 1.82 2.73
N GLY A 176 -12.79 2.51 1.69
CA GLY A 176 -13.00 3.95 1.77
C GLY A 176 -14.14 4.21 2.74
N GLU A 177 -13.90 5.03 3.76
CA GLU A 177 -14.97 5.54 4.65
C GLU A 177 -16.08 6.27 3.85
N ASP A 178 -15.82 6.62 2.60
CA ASP A 178 -16.70 7.38 1.70
C ASP A 178 -17.84 6.58 1.04
N GLU A 179 -17.81 5.24 1.03
CA GLU A 179 -18.95 4.48 0.47
C GLU A 179 -20.16 4.44 1.41
N LEU A 180 -19.94 4.64 2.72
CA LEU A 180 -21.02 4.66 3.71
C LEU A 180 -21.89 5.91 3.61
N ALA A 181 -21.33 7.04 3.18
CA ALA A 181 -22.05 8.31 3.10
C ALA A 181 -23.30 8.21 2.21
N ARG A 182 -23.18 7.55 1.03
CA ARG A 182 -24.26 7.49 0.05
C ARG A 182 -25.43 6.60 0.48
N GLY A 183 -25.17 5.58 1.30
CA GLY A 183 -26.21 4.71 1.87
C GLY A 183 -27.03 5.41 2.96
N PHE A 184 -26.37 6.19 3.82
CA PHE A 184 -27.05 6.94 4.88
C PHE A 184 -27.96 8.05 4.34
N TYR A 185 -27.62 8.69 3.22
CA TYR A 185 -28.47 9.71 2.61
C TYR A 185 -29.85 9.16 2.18
N TRP A 186 -29.91 7.96 1.58
CA TRP A 186 -31.18 7.37 1.19
C TRP A 186 -32.01 6.90 2.38
N GLN A 187 -31.38 6.41 3.44
CA GLN A 187 -32.07 6.07 4.69
C GLN A 187 -32.63 7.31 5.38
N ALA A 188 -31.85 8.39 5.46
CA ALA A 188 -32.28 9.67 6.00
C ALA A 188 -33.41 10.30 5.16
N ALA A 189 -33.31 10.25 3.83
CA ALA A 189 -34.37 10.72 2.93
C ALA A 189 -35.65 9.89 3.07
N GLY A 190 -35.55 8.56 3.19
CA GLY A 190 -36.68 7.68 3.43
C GLY A 190 -37.37 7.94 4.78
N GLY A 191 -36.58 8.15 5.84
CA GLY A 191 -37.09 8.53 7.16
C GLY A 191 -37.78 9.90 7.15
N ALA A 192 -37.20 10.89 6.47
CA ALA A 192 -37.78 12.22 6.34
C ALA A 192 -39.13 12.18 5.59
N LEU A 193 -39.24 11.40 4.51
CA LEU A 193 -40.49 11.21 3.78
C LEU A 193 -41.57 10.57 4.65
N LEU A 194 -41.21 9.55 5.44
CA LEU A 194 -42.14 8.87 6.33
C LEU A 194 -42.66 9.79 7.43
N CYS A 195 -41.80 10.63 8.01
CA CYS A 195 -42.21 11.66 8.98
C CYS A 195 -43.16 12.70 8.35
N LEU A 196 -42.87 13.17 7.14
CA LEU A 196 -43.74 14.12 6.43
C LEU A 196 -45.12 13.53 6.12
N LEU A 197 -45.16 12.28 5.63
CA LEU A 197 -46.42 11.57 5.39
C LEU A 197 -47.21 11.34 6.68
N GLY A 198 -46.52 10.98 7.78
CA GLY A 198 -47.14 10.83 9.10
C GLY A 198 -47.74 12.14 9.61
N ALA A 199 -47.05 13.27 9.44
CA ALA A 199 -47.54 14.58 9.83
C ALA A 199 -48.73 15.05 8.98
N LEU A 200 -48.71 14.77 7.67
CA LEU A 200 -49.86 15.06 6.79
C LEU A 200 -51.06 14.19 7.12
N ALA A 201 -50.85 12.90 7.40
CA ALA A 201 -51.91 11.98 7.78
C ALA A 201 -52.55 12.37 9.12
N SER A 202 -51.75 12.77 10.11
CA SER A 202 -52.27 13.23 11.40
C SER A 202 -53.03 14.56 11.26
N ALA A 203 -52.51 15.52 10.48
CA ALA A 203 -53.20 16.77 10.18
C ALA A 203 -54.53 16.54 9.45
N TRP A 204 -54.56 15.63 8.47
CA TRP A 204 -55.78 15.26 7.75
C TRP A 204 -56.81 14.60 8.69
N LEU A 205 -56.37 13.69 9.56
CA LEU A 205 -57.23 13.00 10.51
C LEU A 205 -57.83 13.98 11.54
N VAL A 206 -57.03 14.91 12.06
CA VAL A 206 -57.53 15.95 12.97
C VAL A 206 -58.51 16.89 12.26
N GLY A 207 -58.15 17.35 11.05
CA GLY A 207 -58.97 18.30 10.29
C GLY A 207 -60.30 17.72 9.81
N ASN A 208 -60.31 16.47 9.38
CA ASN A 208 -61.44 15.86 8.68
C ASN A 208 -62.29 14.93 9.56
N VAL A 209 -61.76 14.43 10.68
CA VAL A 209 -62.47 13.48 11.56
C VAL A 209 -62.80 14.10 12.92
N LEU A 210 -61.85 14.80 13.55
CA LEU A 210 -62.02 15.32 14.92
C LEU A 210 -62.75 16.67 14.98
N LEU A 211 -62.40 17.62 14.12
CA LEU A 211 -63.05 18.93 14.09
C LEU A 211 -64.54 18.91 13.67
N PRO A 212 -64.97 18.18 12.62
CA PRO A 212 -66.39 18.14 12.25
C PRO A 212 -67.27 17.39 13.26
N GLY A 213 -66.71 16.46 14.06
CA GLY A 213 -67.43 15.79 15.14
C GLY A 213 -67.73 16.67 16.36
N LEU A 214 -66.96 17.75 16.56
CA LEU A 214 -67.14 18.72 17.65
C LEU A 214 -68.14 19.84 17.32
N VAL A 215 -68.43 20.07 16.03
CA VAL A 215 -69.40 21.08 15.57
C VAL A 215 -70.82 20.51 15.42
N ALA A 216 -70.94 19.18 15.39
CA ALA A 216 -72.21 18.47 15.17
C ALA A 216 -72.84 17.86 16.45
N GLY A 217 -72.26 18.07 17.63
CA GLY A 217 -72.79 17.65 18.93
C GLY A 217 -73.13 18.86 19.80
#